data_AF-A0A2S5P5I0-F1
#
_entry.id   AF-A0A2S5P5I0-F1
#
_cell.length_a   1.000
_cell.length_b   1.000
_cell.length_c   1.000
_cell.angle_alpha   90.00
_cell.angle_beta   90.00
_cell.angle_gamma   90.00
#
_symmetry.space_group_name_H-M   'P 1'
#
loop_
_entity.id
_entity.type
_entity.pdbx_description
1 polymer ?
#
loop_
_entity_poly.entity_id
_entity_poly.type
_entity_poly.pdbx_seq_one_letter_code
_entity_poly.pdbx_strand_id
1 'polypeptide(L)'
;MARRFNELVTAGAGLTITELATQAGVSRSYFSRVLRLSFLAPDITKAIVQGRQPPEFSALKLVTAGRLACVWSEQRRQLGFN
;
A
#
# COMPACT_ATOMS: atom_id res chain seq x y z
N MET A 1 1.10 0.80 11.10
CA MET A 1 2.18 0.19 10.30
C MET A 1 2.40 0.87 8.95
N ALA A 2 1.38 1.11 8.12
CA ALA A 2 1.57 1.75 6.80
C ALA A 2 2.30 3.11 6.84
N ARG A 3 1.89 4.01 7.74
CA ARG A 3 2.55 5.32 7.92
C ARG A 3 4.02 5.20 8.34
N ARG A 4 4.32 4.28 9.26
CA ARG A 4 5.70 3.98 9.69
C ARG A 4 6.60 3.51 8.55
N PHE A 5 6.08 2.73 7.60
CA PHE A 5 6.89 2.28 6.46
C PHE A 5 7.14 3.41 5.45
N ASN A 6 6.17 4.31 5.28
CA ASN A 6 6.35 5.54 4.51
C ASN A 6 7.44 6.42 5.15
N GLU A 7 7.40 6.62 6.47
CA GLU A 7 8.42 7.34 7.22
C GLU A 7 9.81 6.72 7.07
N LEU A 8 9.92 5.38 7.10
CA LEU A 8 11.20 4.68 6.85
C LEU A 8 11.74 4.95 5.44
N VAL A 9 10.88 4.97 4.42
CA VAL A 9 11.28 5.31 3.05
C VAL A 9 11.72 6.77 2.94
N THR A 10 11.00 7.68 3.59
CA THR A 10 11.33 9.11 3.58
C THR A 10 12.61 9.42 4.36
N ALA A 11 12.86 8.72 5.47
CA ALA A 11 14.04 8.92 6.32
C ALA A 11 15.28 8.17 5.81
N GLY A 12 15.10 7.00 5.19
CA GLY A 12 16.19 6.12 4.75
C GLY A 12 16.79 6.49 3.39
N ALA A 13 16.93 7.79 3.09
CA ALA A 13 17.36 8.29 1.77
C ALA A 13 18.53 7.47 1.18
N GLY A 14 18.26 6.73 0.10
CA GLY A 14 19.24 5.89 -0.60
C GLY A 14 19.16 4.38 -0.32
N LEU A 15 18.39 3.94 0.69
CA LEU A 15 18.17 2.52 0.97
C LEU A 15 17.19 1.88 -0.02
N THR A 16 17.50 0.66 -0.44
CA THR A 16 16.62 -0.17 -1.25
C THR A 16 15.43 -0.67 -0.43
N ILE A 17 14.35 -1.06 -1.14
CA ILE A 17 13.18 -1.70 -0.51
C ILE A 17 13.57 -2.97 0.27
N THR A 18 14.61 -3.68 -0.16
CA THR A 18 15.10 -4.88 0.54
C THR A 18 15.73 -4.50 1.88
N GLU A 19 16.58 -3.48 1.92
CA GLU A 19 17.23 -3.01 3.16
C GLU A 19 16.20 -2.45 4.15
N LEU A 20 15.23 -1.67 3.66
CA LEU A 20 14.13 -1.15 4.49
C LEU A 20 13.25 -2.28 5.05
N ALA A 21 13.00 -3.33 4.27
CA ALA A 21 12.27 -4.51 4.73
C ALA A 21 13.03 -5.26 5.84
N THR A 22 14.34 -5.45 5.65
CA THR A 22 15.24 -6.05 6.66
C THR A 22 15.22 -5.23 7.95
N GLN A 23 15.35 -3.90 7.86
CA GLN A 23 15.30 -3.01 9.02
C GLN A 23 13.94 -3.04 9.73
N ALA A 24 12.85 -3.22 8.98
CA ALA A 24 11.50 -3.38 9.51
C ALA A 24 11.21 -4.80 10.03
N GLY A 25 12.12 -5.76 9.88
CA GLY A 25 11.96 -7.15 10.34
C GLY A 25 10.87 -7.92 9.58
N VAL A 26 10.62 -7.56 8.32
CA VAL A 26 9.54 -8.17 7.50
C VAL A 26 10.06 -8.59 6.13
N SER A 27 9.31 -9.46 5.45
CA SER A 27 9.66 -9.83 4.07
C SER A 27 9.53 -8.62 3.12
N ARG A 28 10.37 -8.58 2.08
CA ARG A 28 10.29 -7.57 1.01
C ARG A 28 8.89 -7.45 0.41
N SER A 29 8.23 -8.58 0.18
CA SER A 29 6.86 -8.63 -0.36
C SER A 29 5.86 -7.97 0.61
N TYR A 30 5.96 -8.28 1.91
CA TYR A 30 5.11 -7.66 2.92
C TYR A 30 5.38 -6.16 3.07
N PHE A 31 6.65 -5.75 3.08
CA PHE A 31 7.03 -4.34 3.13
C PHE A 31 6.44 -3.54 1.96
N SER A 32 6.62 -4.01 0.72
CA SER A 32 6.05 -3.38 -0.47
C SER A 32 4.53 -3.28 -0.41
N ARG A 33 3.86 -4.31 0.11
CA ARG A 33 2.39 -4.31 0.29
C ARG A 33 1.95 -3.24 1.28
N VAL A 34 2.58 -3.17 2.45
CA VAL A 34 2.25 -2.20 3.50
C VAL A 34 2.61 -0.78 3.09
N LEU A 35 3.73 -0.60 2.39
CA LEU A 35 4.13 0.68 1.82
C LEU A 35 3.11 1.17 0.77
N ARG A 36 2.62 0.28 -0.11
CA ARG A 36 1.55 0.61 -1.07
C ARG A 36 0.27 1.10 -0.37
N LEU A 37 -0.11 0.51 0.76
CA LEU A 37 -1.27 0.97 1.53
C LEU A 37 -1.12 2.43 2.01
N SER A 38 0.12 2.91 2.22
CA SER A 38 0.36 4.30 2.63
C SER A 38 0.04 5.33 1.54
N PHE A 39 -0.08 4.90 0.28
CA PHE A 39 -0.39 5.74 -0.88
C PHE A 39 -1.84 5.61 -1.36
N LEU A 40 -2.65 4.78 -0.71
CA LEU A 40 -4.07 4.66 -1.03
C LEU A 40 -4.87 5.82 -0.45
N ALA A 41 -5.98 6.15 -1.11
CA ALA A 41 -6.98 7.07 -0.61
C ALA A 41 -7.40 6.64 0.81
N PRO A 42 -7.54 7.58 1.77
CA PRO A 42 -7.76 7.24 3.18
C PRO A 42 -8.97 6.32 3.44
N ASP A 43 -10.03 6.49 2.68
CA ASP A 43 -11.26 5.69 2.72
C ASP A 43 -11.02 4.23 2.28
N ILE A 44 -10.20 4.01 1.26
CA ILE A 44 -9.81 2.67 0.81
C ILE A 44 -9.00 1.97 1.90
N THR A 45 -7.99 2.63 2.46
CA THR A 45 -7.18 2.08 3.57
C THR A 45 -8.06 1.75 4.78
N LYS A 46 -9.02 2.63 5.11
CA LYS A 46 -9.97 2.42 6.20
C LYS A 46 -10.88 1.22 5.92
N ALA A 47 -11.41 1.09 4.72
CA ALA A 47 -12.25 -0.05 4.33
C ALA A 47 -11.50 -1.37 4.45
N ILE A 48 -10.25 -1.44 3.98
CA ILE A 48 -9.40 -2.64 4.07
C ILE A 48 -9.15 -3.04 5.54
N VAL A 49 -8.77 -2.08 6.38
CA VAL A 49 -8.50 -2.35 7.81
C VAL A 49 -9.76 -2.81 8.54
N GLN A 50 -10.93 -2.34 8.12
CA GLN A 50 -12.22 -2.68 8.72
C GLN A 50 -12.87 -3.92 8.10
N GLY A 51 -12.25 -4.56 7.09
CA GLY A 51 -12.86 -5.69 6.39
C GLY A 51 -14.07 -5.32 5.53
N ARG A 52 -14.20 -4.03 5.18
CA ARG A 52 -15.31 -3.45 4.40
C ARG A 52 -14.93 -3.15 2.95
N GLN A 53 -13.83 -3.74 2.47
CA GLN A 53 -13.49 -3.68 1.05
C GLN A 53 -14.56 -4.37 0.19
N PRO A 54 -14.75 -3.97 -1.08
CA PRO A 54 -15.64 -4.65 -2.01
C PRO A 54 -15.33 -6.15 -2.13
N PRO A 55 -16.33 -7.02 -2.35
CA PRO A 55 -16.12 -8.46 -2.51
C PRO A 55 -15.10 -8.82 -3.62
N GLU A 56 -15.12 -8.04 -4.70
CA GLU A 56 -14.21 -8.16 -5.84
C GLU A 56 -12.80 -7.61 -5.54
N PHE A 57 -12.58 -7.01 -4.38
CA PHE A 57 -11.29 -6.49 -3.97
C PHE A 57 -10.47 -7.56 -3.24
N SER A 58 -9.32 -7.92 -3.82
CA SER A 58 -8.38 -8.86 -3.21
C SER A 58 -7.04 -8.19 -2.94
N ALA A 59 -6.29 -8.72 -1.95
CA ALA A 59 -4.90 -8.31 -1.74
C ALA A 59 -4.03 -8.54 -3.00
N LEU A 60 -4.42 -9.50 -3.85
CA LEU A 60 -3.79 -9.73 -5.15
C LEU A 60 -3.96 -8.52 -6.08
N LYS A 61 -5.14 -7.88 -6.13
CA LYS A 61 -5.34 -6.64 -6.92
C LYS A 61 -4.37 -5.54 -6.50
N LEU A 62 -4.10 -5.38 -5.20
CA LEU A 62 -3.08 -4.41 -4.75
C LEU A 62 -1.67 -4.80 -5.15
N VAL A 63 -1.37 -6.10 -5.28
CA VAL A 63 -0.05 -6.60 -5.69
C VAL A 63 0.12 -6.46 -7.21
N THR A 64 -0.92 -6.73 -8.00
CA THR A 64 -0.88 -6.75 -9.47
C THR A 64 -1.21 -5.39 -10.10
N ALA A 65 -1.93 -4.50 -9.42
CA ALA A 65 -2.18 -3.14 -9.89
C ALA A 65 -0.84 -2.42 -9.97
N GLY A 66 -0.22 -2.39 -11.15
CA GLY A 66 1.15 -1.90 -11.38
C GLY A 66 1.40 -0.53 -10.77
N ARG A 67 1.22 0.54 -11.56
CA ARG A 67 1.22 1.90 -11.02
C ARG A 67 -0.18 2.24 -10.54
N LEU A 68 -0.32 2.51 -9.24
CA LEU A 68 -1.55 3.08 -8.70
C LEU A 68 -1.69 4.50 -9.22
N ALA A 69 -2.91 4.87 -9.60
CA ALA A 69 -3.18 6.23 -10.01
C ALA A 69 -2.88 7.21 -8.87
N CYS A 70 -2.26 8.34 -9.22
CA CYS A 70 -1.93 9.41 -8.28
C CYS A 70 -3.20 10.14 -7.80
N VAL A 71 -4.20 10.24 -8.68
CA VAL A 71 -5.49 10.86 -8.37
C VAL A 71 -6.39 9.86 -7.66
N TRP A 72 -6.93 10.22 -6.49
CA TRP A 72 -7.74 9.30 -5.68
C TRP A 72 -9.05 8.86 -6.34
N SER A 73 -9.72 9.71 -7.13
CA SER A 73 -10.92 9.29 -7.88
C SER A 73 -10.60 8.21 -8.92
N GLU A 74 -9.45 8.32 -9.58
CA GLU A 74 -8.94 7.31 -10.50
C GLU A 74 -8.56 6.02 -9.75
N GLN A 75 -7.90 6.15 -8.60
CA GLN A 75 -7.49 5.02 -7.78
C GLN A 75 -8.69 4.22 -7.26
N ARG A 76 -9.76 4.91 -6.86
CA ARG A 76 -11.04 4.31 -6.48
C ARG A 76 -11.61 3.45 -7.60
N ARG A 77 -11.73 4.02 -8.79
CA ARG A 77 -12.19 3.29 -9.99
C ARG A 77 -11.31 2.10 -10.33
N GLN A 78 -9.98 2.28 -10.32
CA GLN A 78 -9.00 1.22 -10.59
C GLN A 78 -9.13 0.03 -9.61
N LEU A 79 -9.48 0.32 -8.35
CA LEU A 79 -9.60 -0.68 -7.29
C LEU A 79 -11.03 -1.18 -7.06
N GLY A 80 -12.01 -0.66 -7.79
CA GLY A 80 -13.43 -1.05 -7.65
C GLY A 80 -14.12 -0.46 -6.42
N PHE A 81 -13.57 0.60 -5.84
CA PHE A 81 -14.25 1.37 -4.81
C PHE A 81 -15.06 2.46 -5.52
N ASN A 82 -16.40 2.40 -5.48
CA ASN A 82 -17.29 3.47 -5.94
C ASN A 82 -17.98 4.09 -4.74
#